data_AF-A0A4P6XM35-F1
#
_entry.id   AF-A0A4P6XM35-F1
#
_cell.length_a   1.000
_cell.length_b   1.000
_cell.length_c   1.000
_cell.angle_alpha   90.00
_cell.angle_beta   90.00
_cell.angle_gamma   90.00
#
_symmetry.space_group_name_H-M   'P 1'
#
loop_
_entity.id
_entity.type
_entity.pdbx_description
1 polymer ?
#
loop_
_entity_poly.entity_id
_entity_poly.type
_entity_poly.pdbx_seq_one_letter_code
_entity_poly.pdbx_strand_id
1 'polypeptide(L)'
;MIKIRSHQYTPVPPKPDSHMAHFFVALYGFPRPQISSNHRMSRLRRLDRAILSEGADTPLDSDDQELLIAQLVEQNDALLRLFTKTLVGSILVETPISVLALRFSSEGARPVVLLLVSHVLTLVNCLYDFKPPRSTHNDVNSEADSFRNSPSTGHKAVFVAKMLMSFHGVLTLNLIVFLQLTYKLYTSQGLKLIDLLLLLPLINMVAVTLIRHWYSSVAYEISGLHDLKYKFKTA
;
A
#
# COMPACT_ATOMS: atom_id res chain seq x y z
N MET A 1 57.62 -2.80 -0.31
CA MET A 1 56.47 -3.55 -0.87
C MET A 1 55.20 -2.92 -0.32
N ILE A 2 54.54 -2.06 -1.09
CA ILE A 2 53.42 -1.19 -0.65
C ILE A 2 52.10 -1.86 -1.04
N LYS A 3 51.19 -2.06 -0.08
CA LYS A 3 49.88 -2.69 -0.31
C LYS A 3 48.80 -1.61 -0.29
N ILE A 4 48.34 -1.22 -1.48
CA ILE A 4 47.23 -0.27 -1.68
C ILE A 4 45.91 -1.01 -1.43
N ARG A 5 45.07 -0.50 -0.52
CA ARG A 5 43.74 -1.02 -0.21
C ARG A 5 42.72 -0.22 -1.03
N SER A 6 42.09 -0.87 -2.01
CA SER A 6 41.01 -0.28 -2.80
C SER A 6 39.72 -0.21 -1.98
N HIS A 7 39.23 0.99 -1.71
CA HIS A 7 37.87 1.20 -1.19
C HIS A 7 36.84 0.92 -2.30
N GLN A 8 35.97 -0.06 -2.08
CA GLN A 8 34.78 -0.27 -2.89
C GLN A 8 33.75 0.82 -2.56
N TYR A 9 33.37 1.58 -3.59
CA TYR A 9 32.28 2.55 -3.59
C TYR A 9 30.95 1.78 -3.67
N THR A 10 30.09 1.88 -2.66
CA THR A 10 28.69 1.45 -2.75
C THR A 10 27.83 2.61 -3.29
N PRO A 11 27.01 2.41 -4.34
CA PRO A 11 26.18 3.46 -4.88
C PRO A 11 25.03 3.82 -3.92
N VAL A 12 24.77 5.12 -3.81
CA VAL A 12 23.65 5.71 -3.05
C VAL A 12 22.34 5.40 -3.80
N PRO A 13 21.28 4.88 -3.14
CA PRO A 13 20.00 4.65 -3.79
C PRO A 13 19.34 5.98 -4.20
N PRO A 14 18.60 6.01 -5.32
CA PRO A 14 17.95 7.22 -5.81
C PRO A 14 16.90 7.72 -4.81
N LYS A 15 16.86 9.05 -4.67
CA LYS A 15 15.91 9.80 -3.85
C LYS A 15 14.48 9.52 -4.34
N PRO A 16 13.51 9.19 -3.46
CA PRO A 16 12.13 9.00 -3.89
C PRO A 16 11.54 10.33 -4.38
N ASP A 17 10.94 10.29 -5.57
CA ASP A 17 10.37 11.45 -6.26
C ASP A 17 9.26 12.11 -5.43
N SER A 18 9.49 13.35 -5.01
CA SER A 18 8.57 14.17 -4.21
C SER A 18 7.26 14.51 -4.93
N HIS A 19 7.17 14.25 -6.22
CA HIS A 19 6.03 14.60 -7.06
C HIS A 19 4.75 13.80 -6.74
N MET A 20 4.87 12.58 -6.22
CA MET A 20 3.71 11.75 -5.86
C MET A 20 2.98 12.26 -4.60
N ALA A 21 3.70 12.87 -3.66
CA ALA A 21 3.11 13.39 -2.41
C ALA A 21 2.22 14.62 -2.66
N HIS A 22 2.57 15.45 -3.65
CA HIS A 22 1.81 16.66 -3.98
C HIS A 22 0.47 16.39 -4.66
N PHE A 23 0.35 15.28 -5.41
CA PHE A 23 -0.90 14.93 -6.10
C PHE A 23 -2.01 14.53 -5.12
N PHE A 24 -1.66 13.93 -3.98
CA PHE A 24 -2.62 13.49 -2.96
C PHE A 24 -3.16 14.62 -2.07
N VAL A 25 -2.34 15.63 -1.76
CA VAL A 25 -2.77 16.82 -1.00
C VAL A 25 -3.87 17.58 -1.74
N ALA A 26 -3.83 17.58 -3.08
CA ALA A 26 -4.80 18.28 -3.92
C ALA A 26 -6.17 17.59 -4.00
N LEU A 27 -6.26 16.27 -3.80
CA LEU A 27 -7.50 15.51 -4.03
C LEU A 27 -8.32 15.19 -2.77
N TYR A 28 -7.69 15.07 -1.59
CA TYR A 28 -8.35 14.44 -0.44
C TYR A 28 -8.40 15.24 0.87
N GLY A 29 -8.01 16.51 0.89
CA GLY A 29 -8.29 17.43 2.02
C GLY A 29 -7.93 16.87 3.42
N PHE A 30 -6.67 16.99 3.81
CA PHE A 30 -6.13 16.44 5.08
C PHE A 30 -6.78 17.02 6.36
N PRO A 31 -7.30 16.19 7.29
CA PRO A 31 -7.51 16.59 8.67
C PRO A 31 -6.28 16.26 9.53
N ARG A 32 -5.81 17.24 10.34
CA ARG A 32 -4.80 16.98 11.38
C ARG A 32 -5.44 16.23 12.57
N PRO A 33 -4.94 15.06 12.98
CA PRO A 33 -5.42 14.39 14.18
C PRO A 33 -4.94 15.13 15.45
N GLN A 34 -5.86 15.42 16.37
CA GLN A 34 -5.54 15.88 17.72
C GLN A 34 -5.44 14.69 18.67
N ILE A 35 -4.27 14.46 19.26
CA ILE A 35 -4.03 13.43 20.28
C ILE A 35 -3.52 14.11 21.56
N SER A 36 -4.11 13.71 22.69
CA SER A 36 -3.92 14.23 24.05
C SER A 36 -2.46 14.17 24.56
N SER A 37 -2.01 15.26 25.21
CA SER A 37 -0.70 15.86 24.92
C SER A 37 0.31 15.96 26.06
N ASN A 38 -0.04 15.94 27.34
CA ASN A 38 0.79 16.79 28.22
C ASN A 38 2.15 16.21 28.67
N HIS A 39 2.31 14.89 28.86
CA HIS A 39 3.59 14.35 29.34
C HIS A 39 4.47 13.71 28.27
N ARG A 40 3.87 13.07 27.24
CA ARG A 40 4.59 12.54 26.08
C ARG A 40 5.02 13.64 25.11
N MET A 41 4.22 14.68 24.90
CA MET A 41 4.62 15.79 24.01
C MET A 41 5.76 16.63 24.58
N SER A 42 6.00 16.65 25.90
CA SER A 42 7.11 17.43 26.45
C SER A 42 8.47 16.80 26.15
N ARG A 43 8.57 15.46 26.22
CA ARG A 43 9.77 14.71 25.79
C ARG A 43 9.97 14.79 24.28
N LEU A 44 8.90 14.63 23.50
CA LEU A 44 8.95 14.75 22.05
C LEU A 44 9.34 16.13 21.56
N ARG A 45 8.79 17.21 22.15
CA ARG A 45 9.19 18.57 21.79
C ARG A 45 10.63 18.89 22.20
N ARG A 46 11.14 18.26 23.26
CA ARG A 46 12.56 18.37 23.65
C ARG A 46 13.46 17.63 22.66
N LEU A 47 13.02 16.48 22.18
CA LEU A 47 13.75 15.68 21.21
C LEU A 47 13.71 16.31 19.80
N ASP A 48 12.56 16.84 19.39
CA ASP A 48 12.40 17.58 18.13
C ASP A 48 13.18 18.91 18.17
N ARG A 49 13.24 19.57 19.34
CA ARG A 49 14.19 20.66 19.58
C ARG A 49 15.64 20.17 19.52
N ALA A 50 16.00 19.07 20.18
CA ALA A 50 17.37 18.56 20.19
C ALA A 50 17.86 18.24 18.76
N ILE A 51 17.01 17.61 17.94
CA ILE A 51 17.29 17.33 16.52
C ILE A 51 17.46 18.62 15.69
N LEU A 52 16.72 19.69 16.00
CA LEU A 52 16.72 20.94 15.25
C LEU A 52 17.68 22.02 15.78
N SER A 53 18.04 22.00 17.06
CA SER A 53 18.82 23.05 17.74
C SER A 53 20.23 22.65 18.12
N GLU A 54 20.51 21.36 18.29
CA GLU A 54 21.83 20.83 18.59
C GLU A 54 22.29 19.94 17.44
N GLY A 55 23.03 20.53 16.50
CA GLY A 55 23.70 19.75 15.48
C GLY A 55 24.62 18.70 16.11
N ALA A 56 24.39 17.44 15.72
CA ALA A 56 25.36 16.38 15.50
C ALA A 56 26.25 15.82 16.63
N ASP A 57 26.42 16.48 17.78
CA ASP A 57 27.49 16.08 18.73
C ASP A 57 27.05 15.22 19.93
N THR A 58 25.75 15.10 20.20
CA THR A 58 25.23 14.21 21.25
C THR A 58 24.59 12.96 20.63
N PRO A 59 25.19 11.76 20.81
CA PRO A 59 24.59 10.53 20.31
C PRO A 59 23.24 10.32 21.00
N LEU A 60 22.19 10.17 20.18
CA LEU A 60 20.84 9.89 20.66
C LEU A 60 20.84 8.61 21.49
N ASP A 61 20.27 8.65 22.70
CA ASP A 61 20.17 7.48 23.56
C ASP A 61 19.36 6.37 22.87
N SER A 62 19.75 5.12 23.10
CA SER A 62 19.13 3.95 22.49
C SER A 62 17.65 3.81 22.86
N ASP A 63 17.26 4.26 24.05
CA ASP A 63 15.88 4.30 24.53
C ASP A 63 15.04 5.36 23.79
N ASP A 64 15.64 6.52 23.49
CA ASP A 64 14.98 7.59 22.74
C ASP A 64 14.80 7.19 21.26
N GLN A 65 15.76 6.45 20.68
CA GLN A 65 15.64 5.88 19.34
C GLN A 65 14.52 4.83 19.26
N GLU A 66 14.39 3.94 20.26
CA GLU A 66 13.29 2.98 20.33
C GLU A 66 11.92 3.68 20.40
N LEU A 67 11.83 4.73 21.20
CA LEU A 67 10.60 5.49 21.37
C LEU A 67 10.21 6.21 20.07
N LEU A 68 11.18 6.72 19.30
CA LEU A 68 10.94 7.29 17.97
C LEU A 68 10.47 6.25 16.96
N ILE A 69 11.15 5.10 16.88
CA ILE A 69 10.79 4.02 15.95
C ILE A 69 9.37 3.52 16.26
N ALA A 70 9.05 3.30 17.53
CA ALA A 70 7.71 2.88 17.95
C ALA A 70 6.63 3.89 17.54
N GLN A 71 6.91 5.19 17.67
CA GLN A 71 5.98 6.24 17.23
C GLN A 71 5.83 6.31 15.72
N LEU A 72 6.91 6.13 14.95
CA LEU A 72 6.84 6.07 13.49
C LEU A 72 5.98 4.89 13.02
N VAL A 73 6.12 3.72 13.66
CA VAL A 73 5.26 2.55 13.40
C VAL A 73 3.80 2.88 13.73
N GLU A 74 3.54 3.41 14.93
CA GLU A 74 2.18 3.74 15.38
C GLU A 74 1.52 4.77 14.47
N GLN A 75 2.25 5.79 14.04
CA GLN A 75 1.76 6.81 13.11
C GLN A 75 1.49 6.23 11.71
N ASN A 76 2.38 5.39 11.19
CA ASN A 76 2.19 4.74 9.89
C ASN A 76 0.95 3.84 9.89
N ASP A 77 0.76 3.04 10.94
CA ASP A 77 -0.42 2.19 11.10
C ASP A 77 -1.72 3.01 11.27
N ALA A 78 -1.66 4.12 12.00
CA ALA A 78 -2.80 5.02 12.17
C ALA A 78 -3.21 5.67 10.84
N LEU A 79 -2.24 6.13 10.04
CA LEU A 79 -2.46 6.70 8.72
C LEU A 79 -3.03 5.67 7.75
N LEU A 80 -2.47 4.46 7.73
CA LEU A 80 -3.02 3.36 6.93
C LEU A 80 -4.50 3.12 7.27
N ARG A 81 -4.85 2.98 8.55
CA ARG A 81 -6.24 2.77 8.98
C ARG A 81 -7.15 3.92 8.54
N LEU A 82 -6.67 5.15 8.63
CA LEU A 82 -7.44 6.32 8.20
C LEU A 82 -7.67 6.30 6.70
N PHE A 83 -6.63 6.10 5.89
CA PHE A 83 -6.75 6.05 4.43
C PHE A 83 -7.65 4.91 3.97
N THR A 84 -7.50 3.71 4.54
CA THR A 84 -8.36 2.57 4.21
C THR A 84 -9.82 2.84 4.59
N LYS A 85 -10.10 3.44 5.75
CA LYS A 85 -11.46 3.82 6.15
C LYS A 85 -12.08 4.84 5.20
N THR A 86 -11.32 5.88 4.86
CA THR A 86 -11.78 6.92 3.92
C THR A 86 -12.06 6.32 2.55
N LEU A 87 -11.19 5.45 2.05
CA LEU A 87 -11.37 4.79 0.75
C LEU A 87 -12.59 3.85 0.75
N VAL A 88 -12.77 3.04 1.80
CA VAL A 88 -13.95 2.18 1.95
C VAL A 88 -15.23 3.03 2.00
N GLY A 89 -15.22 4.12 2.76
CA GLY A 89 -16.34 5.07 2.82
C GLY A 89 -16.66 5.66 1.45
N SER A 90 -15.64 6.08 0.71
CA SER A 90 -15.77 6.60 -0.66
C SER A 90 -16.42 5.58 -1.60
N ILE A 91 -15.92 4.33 -1.61
CA ILE A 91 -16.47 3.25 -2.44
C ILE A 91 -17.95 2.99 -2.13
N LEU A 92 -18.33 3.00 -0.84
CA LEU A 92 -19.72 2.77 -0.43
C LEU A 92 -20.68 3.88 -0.88
N VAL A 93 -20.24 5.13 -0.87
CA VAL A 93 -21.03 6.28 -1.35
C VAL A 93 -21.12 6.28 -2.88
N GLU A 94 -20.04 5.88 -3.54
CA GLU A 94 -19.92 5.89 -5.00
C GLU A 94 -20.71 4.76 -5.66
N THR A 95 -20.70 3.55 -5.07
CA THR A 95 -21.37 2.36 -5.63
C THR A 95 -22.82 2.61 -6.06
N PRO A 96 -23.72 3.20 -5.23
CA PRO A 96 -25.11 3.44 -5.65
C PRO A 96 -25.20 4.44 -6.81
N ILE A 97 -24.33 5.45 -6.85
CA ILE A 97 -24.29 6.46 -7.93
C ILE A 97 -23.86 5.80 -9.25
N SER A 98 -22.80 4.99 -9.21
CA SER A 98 -22.29 4.26 -10.37
C SER A 98 -23.31 3.23 -10.89
N VAL A 99 -24.01 2.53 -10.00
CA VAL A 99 -25.09 1.59 -10.37
C VAL A 99 -26.26 2.32 -11.01
N LEU A 100 -26.68 3.46 -10.46
CA LEU A 100 -27.75 4.27 -11.01
C LEU A 100 -27.38 4.82 -12.40
N ALA A 101 -26.18 5.38 -12.55
CA ALA A 101 -25.66 5.86 -13.83
C ALA A 101 -25.61 4.75 -14.88
N LEU A 102 -25.12 3.56 -14.51
CA LEU A 102 -25.03 2.42 -15.42
C LEU A 102 -26.40 1.85 -15.79
N ARG A 103 -27.41 1.95 -14.92
CA ARG A 103 -28.79 1.60 -15.25
C ARG A 103 -29.42 2.55 -16.26
N PHE A 104 -29.07 3.84 -16.21
CA PHE A 104 -29.53 4.81 -17.22
C PHE A 104 -28.79 4.67 -18.55
N SER A 105 -27.53 4.21 -18.52
CA SER A 105 -26.74 4.01 -19.72
C SER A 105 -27.05 2.67 -20.41
N SER A 106 -27.11 1.56 -19.66
CA SER A 106 -27.18 0.21 -20.23
C SER A 106 -28.53 -0.48 -20.04
N GLU A 107 -29.09 -1.01 -21.13
CA GLU A 107 -30.25 -1.92 -21.10
C GLU A 107 -29.77 -3.35 -20.77
N GLY A 108 -29.38 -3.59 -19.51
CA GLY A 108 -28.99 -4.93 -19.09
C GLY A 108 -28.56 -5.04 -17.64
N ALA A 109 -28.90 -6.16 -17.00
CA ALA A 109 -28.46 -6.44 -15.64
C ALA A 109 -26.96 -6.82 -15.57
N ARG A 110 -26.38 -7.35 -16.66
CA ARG A 110 -25.02 -7.90 -16.67
C ARG A 110 -23.92 -6.86 -16.42
N PRO A 111 -23.91 -5.67 -17.07
CA PRO A 111 -22.93 -4.62 -16.76
C PRO A 111 -23.02 -4.17 -15.29
N VAL A 112 -24.24 -4.03 -14.75
CA VAL A 112 -24.46 -3.67 -13.34
C VAL A 112 -23.85 -4.71 -12.40
N VAL A 113 -24.04 -6.00 -12.68
CA VAL A 113 -23.43 -7.07 -11.89
C VAL A 113 -21.90 -7.02 -11.95
N LEU A 114 -21.31 -6.81 -13.14
CA LEU A 114 -19.85 -6.70 -13.28
C LEU A 114 -19.29 -5.49 -12.50
N LEU A 115 -20.00 -4.36 -12.54
CA LEU A 115 -19.64 -3.17 -11.76
C LEU A 115 -19.68 -3.46 -10.24
N LEU A 116 -20.76 -4.07 -9.77
CA LEU A 116 -20.90 -4.46 -8.36
C LEU A 116 -19.80 -5.43 -7.93
N VAL A 117 -19.51 -6.45 -8.74
CA VAL A 117 -18.42 -7.39 -8.50
C VAL A 117 -17.09 -6.64 -8.41
N SER A 118 -16.84 -5.66 -9.28
CA SER A 118 -15.62 -4.86 -9.23
C SER A 118 -15.48 -4.07 -7.92
N HIS A 119 -16.56 -3.39 -7.47
CA HIS A 119 -16.55 -2.70 -6.17
C HIS A 119 -16.31 -3.65 -5.00
N VAL A 120 -16.98 -4.81 -5.00
CA VAL A 120 -16.80 -5.84 -3.95
C VAL A 120 -15.37 -6.36 -3.94
N LEU A 121 -14.77 -6.64 -5.10
CA LEU A 121 -13.37 -7.08 -5.19
C LEU A 121 -12.41 -6.00 -4.69
N THR A 122 -12.66 -4.72 -4.97
CA THR A 122 -11.87 -3.62 -4.41
C THR A 122 -12.00 -3.54 -2.89
N LEU A 123 -13.21 -3.71 -2.34
CA LEU A 123 -13.43 -3.75 -0.90
C LEU A 123 -12.72 -4.94 -0.25
N VAL A 124 -12.78 -6.12 -0.87
CA VAL A 124 -12.04 -7.31 -0.42
C VAL A 124 -10.54 -7.04 -0.44
N ASN A 125 -10.02 -6.35 -1.47
CA ASN A 125 -8.61 -5.93 -1.52
C ASN A 125 -8.22 -4.99 -0.36
N CYS A 126 -9.13 -4.12 0.09
CA CYS A 126 -8.90 -3.27 1.27
C CYS A 126 -8.83 -4.07 2.58
N LEU A 127 -9.43 -5.28 2.62
CA LEU A 127 -9.44 -6.14 3.81
C LEU A 127 -8.20 -7.03 3.91
N TYR A 128 -7.43 -7.20 2.83
CA TYR A 128 -6.18 -7.96 2.89
C TYR A 128 -5.16 -7.27 3.79
N ASP A 129 -4.51 -8.05 4.66
CA ASP A 129 -3.50 -7.55 5.57
C ASP A 129 -2.38 -6.83 4.78
N PHE A 130 -2.07 -5.62 5.22
CA PHE A 130 -1.04 -4.76 4.65
C PHE A 130 0.35 -5.08 5.19
N LYS A 131 0.45 -6.02 6.15
CA LYS A 131 1.74 -6.44 6.71
C LYS A 131 2.78 -6.59 5.59
N PRO A 132 3.89 -5.87 5.68
CA PRO A 132 4.96 -6.03 4.72
C PRO A 132 5.37 -7.50 4.74
N PRO A 133 5.64 -8.12 3.58
CA PRO A 133 6.23 -9.45 3.58
C PRO A 133 7.55 -9.34 4.32
N ARG A 134 7.60 -9.83 5.57
CA ARG A 134 8.86 -10.06 6.28
C ARG A 134 9.65 -11.03 5.41
N SER A 135 10.57 -10.49 4.61
CA SER A 135 11.66 -11.20 3.94
C SER A 135 11.32 -12.63 3.50
N THR A 136 10.26 -12.80 2.72
CA THR A 136 9.91 -14.06 2.06
C THR A 136 10.51 -14.16 0.66
N HIS A 137 11.70 -13.58 0.46
CA HIS A 137 12.50 -13.85 -0.74
C HIS A 137 12.93 -15.33 -0.81
N ASN A 138 12.90 -16.04 0.33
CA ASN A 138 13.15 -17.48 0.42
C ASN A 138 11.90 -18.36 0.22
N ASP A 139 10.69 -17.84 0.46
CA ASP A 139 9.48 -18.66 0.44
C ASP A 139 8.86 -18.77 -0.96
N VAL A 140 8.94 -17.71 -1.77
CA VAL A 140 8.43 -17.75 -3.16
C VAL A 140 9.29 -18.66 -4.04
N ASN A 141 10.62 -18.65 -3.82
CA ASN A 141 11.53 -19.55 -4.53
C ASN A 141 11.43 -21.00 -4.01
N SER A 142 11.27 -21.21 -2.70
CA SER A 142 11.09 -22.57 -2.13
C SER A 142 9.75 -23.22 -2.51
N GLU A 143 8.65 -22.46 -2.59
CA GLU A 143 7.35 -23.01 -3.02
C GLU A 143 7.29 -23.25 -4.54
N ALA A 144 7.96 -22.42 -5.35
CA ALA A 144 8.07 -22.63 -6.80
C ALA A 144 8.93 -23.86 -7.15
N ASP A 145 10.02 -24.10 -6.39
CA ASP A 145 10.87 -25.29 -6.58
C ASP A 145 10.19 -26.58 -6.10
N SER A 146 9.32 -26.50 -5.07
CA SER A 146 8.45 -27.60 -4.63
C SER A 146 7.43 -28.02 -5.70
N PHE A 147 6.92 -27.07 -6.49
CA PHE A 147 5.95 -27.32 -7.58
C PHE A 147 6.53 -28.14 -8.73
N ARG A 148 7.85 -28.04 -8.97
CA ARG A 148 8.52 -28.74 -10.06
C ARG A 148 8.62 -30.26 -9.81
N ASN A 149 8.46 -30.70 -8.56
CA ASN A 149 8.78 -32.06 -8.12
C ASN A 149 7.59 -32.89 -7.58
N SER A 150 6.33 -32.41 -7.61
CA SER A 150 5.18 -33.18 -7.07
C SER A 150 4.02 -33.38 -8.08
N PRO A 151 3.55 -34.63 -8.32
CA PRO A 151 2.66 -34.96 -9.44
C PRO A 151 1.16 -35.01 -9.07
N SER A 152 0.68 -34.19 -8.12
CA SER A 152 -0.76 -34.23 -7.76
C SER A 152 -1.51 -32.97 -8.22
N THR A 153 -2.57 -33.18 -9.01
CA THR A 153 -3.50 -32.14 -9.50
C THR A 153 -4.12 -31.33 -8.36
N GLY A 154 -4.30 -31.95 -7.18
CA GLY A 154 -4.81 -31.28 -5.98
C GLY A 154 -3.87 -30.19 -5.44
N HIS A 155 -2.56 -30.41 -5.44
CA HIS A 155 -1.60 -29.40 -4.99
C HIS A 155 -1.54 -28.20 -5.95
N LYS A 156 -1.71 -28.44 -7.26
CA LYS A 156 -1.79 -27.37 -8.26
C LYS A 156 -3.04 -26.49 -8.06
N ALA A 157 -4.18 -27.11 -7.76
CA ALA A 157 -5.43 -26.38 -7.50
C ALA A 157 -5.35 -25.52 -6.22
N VAL A 158 -4.79 -26.07 -5.14
CA VAL A 158 -4.59 -25.34 -3.88
C VAL A 158 -3.62 -24.16 -4.06
N PHE A 159 -2.55 -24.35 -4.82
CA PHE A 159 -1.60 -23.28 -5.14
C PHE A 159 -2.24 -22.15 -5.96
N VAL A 160 -2.99 -22.49 -7.01
CA VAL A 160 -3.72 -21.51 -7.82
C VAL A 160 -4.76 -20.77 -6.98
N ALA A 161 -5.48 -21.48 -6.10
CA ALA A 161 -6.41 -20.85 -5.17
C ALA A 161 -5.71 -19.89 -4.20
N LYS A 162 -4.55 -20.27 -3.65
CA LYS A 162 -3.73 -19.41 -2.79
C LYS A 162 -3.24 -18.16 -3.53
N MET A 163 -2.82 -18.30 -4.79
CA MET A 163 -2.40 -17.17 -5.63
C MET A 163 -3.57 -16.25 -6.01
N LEU A 164 -4.74 -16.80 -6.33
CA LEU A 164 -5.96 -16.02 -6.61
C LEU A 164 -6.46 -15.28 -5.37
N MET A 165 -6.34 -15.90 -4.20
CA MET A 165 -6.62 -15.30 -2.89
C MET A 165 -5.45 -14.49 -2.34
N SER A 166 -4.49 -14.10 -3.17
CA SER A 166 -3.50 -13.09 -2.78
C SER A 166 -4.01 -11.69 -3.13
N PHE A 167 -3.47 -10.65 -2.50
CA PHE A 167 -3.76 -9.26 -2.86
C PHE A 167 -3.58 -9.02 -4.38
N HIS A 168 -2.47 -9.50 -4.95
CA HIS A 168 -2.21 -9.36 -6.38
C HIS A 168 -3.19 -10.18 -7.23
N GLY A 169 -3.57 -11.38 -6.78
CA GLY A 169 -4.57 -12.21 -7.45
C GLY A 169 -5.93 -11.54 -7.54
N VAL A 170 -6.44 -11.02 -6.42
CA VAL A 170 -7.73 -10.31 -6.37
C VAL A 170 -7.67 -9.01 -7.17
N LEU A 171 -6.55 -8.28 -7.13
CA LEU A 171 -6.31 -7.12 -8.00
C LEU A 171 -6.38 -7.47 -9.48
N THR A 172 -5.70 -8.53 -9.91
CA THR A 172 -5.71 -9.00 -11.31
C THR A 172 -7.12 -9.44 -11.73
N LEU A 173 -7.83 -10.19 -10.87
CA LEU A 173 -9.22 -10.56 -11.13
C LEU A 173 -10.11 -9.33 -11.30
N ASN A 174 -9.95 -8.32 -10.44
CA ASN A 174 -10.72 -7.09 -10.52
C ASN A 174 -10.43 -6.32 -11.81
N LEU A 175 -9.17 -6.25 -12.22
CA LEU A 175 -8.78 -5.65 -13.51
C LEU A 175 -9.42 -6.40 -14.69
N ILE A 176 -9.47 -7.74 -14.67
CA ILE A 176 -10.13 -8.52 -15.71
C ILE A 176 -11.64 -8.23 -15.75
N VAL A 177 -12.30 -8.19 -14.60
CA VAL A 177 -13.73 -7.84 -14.49
C VAL A 177 -13.98 -6.43 -15.05
N PHE A 178 -13.10 -5.48 -14.72
CA PHE A 178 -13.16 -4.12 -15.23
C PHE A 178 -13.04 -4.06 -16.75
N LEU A 179 -12.04 -4.73 -17.33
CA LEU A 179 -11.85 -4.80 -18.78
C LEU A 179 -13.06 -5.44 -19.49
N GLN A 180 -13.66 -6.48 -18.91
CA GLN A 180 -14.88 -7.10 -19.45
C GLN A 180 -16.06 -6.13 -19.44
N LEU A 181 -16.22 -5.34 -18.37
CA LEU A 181 -17.25 -4.31 -18.27
C LEU A 181 -17.05 -3.26 -19.36
N THR A 182 -15.86 -2.68 -19.47
CA THR A 182 -15.55 -1.64 -20.47
C THR A 182 -15.75 -2.15 -21.89
N TYR A 183 -15.29 -3.37 -22.19
CA TYR A 183 -15.46 -3.98 -23.51
C TYR A 183 -16.95 -4.18 -23.85
N LYS A 184 -17.77 -4.63 -22.89
CA LYS A 184 -19.21 -4.83 -23.10
C LYS A 184 -19.94 -3.51 -23.34
N LEU A 185 -19.62 -2.47 -22.60
CA LEU A 185 -20.21 -1.14 -22.82
C LEU A 185 -19.82 -0.57 -24.17
N TYR A 186 -18.52 -0.60 -24.49
CA TYR A 186 -18.01 -0.12 -25.77
C TYR A 186 -18.68 -0.82 -26.96
N THR A 187 -18.80 -2.15 -26.91
CA THR A 187 -19.41 -2.93 -28.01
C THR A 187 -20.93 -2.75 -28.11
N SER A 188 -21.62 -2.49 -27.00
CA SER A 188 -23.08 -2.38 -27.00
C SER A 188 -23.61 -1.02 -27.44
N GLN A 189 -22.96 0.08 -27.06
CA GLN A 189 -23.53 1.42 -27.22
C GLN A 189 -22.50 2.53 -27.55
N GLY A 190 -21.21 2.19 -27.63
CA GLY A 190 -20.13 3.17 -27.62
C GLY A 190 -19.92 3.80 -26.23
N LEU A 191 -18.83 4.54 -26.05
CA LEU A 191 -18.52 5.23 -24.79
C LEU A 191 -19.26 6.58 -24.73
N LYS A 192 -20.21 6.71 -23.81
CA LYS A 192 -20.90 7.96 -23.51
C LYS A 192 -20.19 8.68 -22.36
N LEU A 193 -20.44 9.98 -22.23
CA LEU A 193 -19.83 10.81 -21.17
C LEU A 193 -20.24 10.35 -19.75
N ILE A 194 -21.46 9.81 -19.61
CA ILE A 194 -21.95 9.20 -18.35
C ILE A 194 -21.12 7.95 -17.99
N ASP A 195 -20.59 7.23 -18.98
CA ASP A 195 -19.77 6.05 -18.76
C ASP A 195 -18.39 6.40 -18.18
N LEU A 196 -18.01 7.69 -18.14
CA LEU A 196 -16.80 8.15 -17.46
C LEU A 196 -16.86 7.87 -15.95
N LEU A 197 -18.06 7.82 -15.35
CA LEU A 197 -18.25 7.41 -13.95
C LEU A 197 -17.78 5.97 -13.71
N LEU A 198 -17.70 5.14 -14.75
CA LEU A 198 -17.15 3.79 -14.63
C LEU A 198 -15.64 3.79 -14.42
N LEU A 199 -14.94 4.91 -14.60
CA LEU A 199 -13.53 5.01 -14.21
C LEU A 199 -13.35 5.00 -12.69
N LEU A 200 -14.40 5.27 -11.92
CA LEU A 200 -14.27 5.33 -10.46
C LEU A 200 -13.81 3.99 -9.83
N PRO A 201 -14.35 2.81 -10.18
CA PRO A 201 -13.78 1.52 -9.77
C PRO A 201 -12.28 1.39 -10.06
N LEU A 202 -11.83 1.88 -11.21
CA LEU A 202 -10.42 1.86 -11.60
C LEU A 202 -9.58 2.80 -10.72
N ILE A 203 -10.08 4.02 -10.46
CA ILE A 203 -9.43 4.98 -9.56
C ILE A 203 -9.30 4.38 -8.16
N ASN A 204 -10.36 3.75 -7.63
CA ASN A 204 -10.33 3.09 -6.34
C ASN A 204 -9.30 1.95 -6.30
N MET A 205 -9.21 1.15 -7.36
CA MET A 205 -8.22 0.09 -7.48
C MET A 205 -6.78 0.65 -7.44
N VAL A 206 -6.52 1.74 -8.17
CA VAL A 206 -5.23 2.44 -8.14
C VAL A 206 -4.95 3.05 -6.76
N ALA A 207 -5.96 3.62 -6.10
CA ALA A 207 -5.79 4.16 -4.75
C ALA A 207 -5.37 3.06 -3.76
N VAL A 208 -5.98 1.87 -3.81
CA VAL A 208 -5.58 0.73 -2.97
C VAL A 208 -4.12 0.33 -3.22
N THR A 209 -3.69 0.23 -4.47
CA THR A 209 -2.30 -0.16 -4.79
C THR A 209 -1.29 0.88 -4.32
N LEU A 210 -1.60 2.17 -4.46
CA LEU A 210 -0.76 3.26 -3.99
C LEU A 210 -0.67 3.29 -2.46
N ILE A 211 -1.78 3.15 -1.73
CA ILE A 211 -1.77 3.07 -0.27
C ILE A 211 -0.90 1.89 0.20
N ARG A 212 -1.04 0.73 -0.46
CA ARG A 212 -0.24 -0.46 -0.12
C ARG A 212 1.25 -0.23 -0.38
N HIS A 213 1.58 0.36 -1.53
CA HIS A 213 2.95 0.67 -1.89
C HIS A 213 3.59 1.66 -0.91
N TRP A 214 2.87 2.75 -0.61
CA TRP A 214 3.30 3.75 0.37
C TRP A 214 3.55 3.13 1.75
N TYR A 215 2.58 2.37 2.28
CA TYR A 215 2.73 1.71 3.58
C TYR A 215 3.95 0.77 3.61
N SER A 216 4.14 -0.01 2.55
CA SER A 216 5.26 -0.95 2.44
C SER A 216 6.61 -0.23 2.38
N SER A 217 6.70 0.89 1.65
CA SER A 217 7.91 1.71 1.57
C SER A 217 8.28 2.28 2.94
N VAL A 218 7.32 2.89 3.63
CA VAL A 218 7.54 3.47 4.97
C VAL A 218 7.90 2.37 5.98
N ALA A 219 7.23 1.23 5.95
CA ALA A 219 7.53 0.10 6.83
C ALA A 219 8.94 -0.47 6.58
N TYR A 220 9.39 -0.50 5.33
CA TYR A 220 10.75 -0.91 4.98
C TYR A 220 11.80 0.07 5.51
N GLU A 221 11.57 1.37 5.38
CA GLU A 221 12.45 2.42 5.93
C GLU A 221 12.53 2.34 7.45
N ILE A 222 11.40 2.17 8.13
CA ILE A 222 11.34 1.99 9.59
C ILE A 222 12.09 0.71 10.01
N SER A 223 11.98 -0.37 9.25
CA SER A 223 12.74 -1.60 9.51
C SER A 223 14.24 -1.39 9.31
N GLY A 224 14.65 -0.64 8.29
CA GLY A 224 16.05 -0.26 8.07
C GLY A 224 16.64 0.57 9.22
N LEU A 225 15.85 1.48 9.81
CA LEU A 225 16.23 2.22 11.02
C LEU A 225 16.46 1.27 12.21
N HIS A 226 15.65 0.23 12.33
CA HIS A 226 15.80 -0.79 13.37
C HIS A 226 17.08 -1.63 13.19
N ASP A 227 17.48 -1.94 11.95
CA ASP A 227 18.70 -2.69 11.66
C ASP A 227 19.98 -1.88 11.90
N LEU A 228 19.95 -0.57 11.64
CA LEU A 228 21.07 0.34 11.92
C LEU A 228 21.39 0.37 13.42
N LYS A 229 20.37 0.39 14.28
CA LYS A 229 20.52 0.34 15.73
C LYS A 229 21.28 -0.90 16.23
N TYR A 230 21.01 -2.09 15.67
CA TYR A 230 21.68 -3.32 16.09
C TYR A 230 23.18 -3.34 15.75
N LYS A 231 23.57 -2.68 14.66
CA LYS A 231 24.99 -2.56 14.28
C LYS A 231 25.79 -1.67 15.23
N PHE A 232 25.17 -0.65 15.83
CA PHE A 232 25.85 0.20 16.83
C PHE A 232 25.91 -0.41 18.24
N LYS A 233 25.02 -1.34 18.58
CA LYS A 233 25.05 -2.06 19.87
C LYS A 233 26.11 -3.18 19.93
N THR A 234 26.65 -3.58 18.77
CA THR A 234 27.60 -4.70 18.64
C THR A 234 29.03 -4.27 18.36
N ALA A 235 29.28 -2.96 18.22
CA ALA A 235 30.61 -2.35 18.12
C ALA A 235 31.02 -1.75 19.47
#